data_AF-A0A4S4HAS2-F1
#
_entry.id   AF-A0A4S4HAS2-F1
#
_cell.length_a   1.000
_cell.length_b   1.000
_cell.length_c   1.000
_cell.angle_alpha   90.00
_cell.angle_beta   90.00
_cell.angle_gamma   90.00
#
_symmetry.space_group_name_H-M   'P 1'
#
loop_
_entity.id
_entity.type
_entity.pdbx_description
1 polymer ?
#
loop_
_entity_poly.entity_id
_entity_poly.type
_entity_poly.pdbx_seq_one_letter_code
_entity_poly.pdbx_strand_id
1 'polypeptide(L)'
;MKKYIGTKTVQATPAVRKGGKVYLPGDEIPKSLETVEEGYKVIYPNGYESWCPKEEFEKTYHLAETAVERMHLEYTELAEKNGNLYAFIRSEKFNECNTDTKALLLAQDVVMADYMNLLATRTTLMETGQGSMGTFSFGVAITLLEKGFVLRREGWNGKGLMVFKQVPTDIRAEIIPGMQSVPDEAKRLILESAKHIDYTSQCLIYNRQTGRADSWVASISDIFAKDWELVTE
;
A
#
# COMPACT_ATOMS: atom_id res chain seq x y z
N MET A 1 -7.71 24.34 28.03
CA MET A 1 -8.52 24.15 26.81
C MET A 1 -8.31 22.74 26.27
N LYS A 2 -9.33 22.14 25.63
CA LYS A 2 -9.21 20.81 25.00
C LYS A 2 -8.68 20.96 23.57
N LYS A 3 -7.92 19.97 23.08
CA LYS A 3 -7.37 19.92 21.72
C LYS A 3 -8.15 18.90 20.89
N TYR A 4 -8.41 19.21 19.62
CA TYR A 4 -9.13 18.37 18.67
C TYR A 4 -8.30 18.24 17.38
N ILE A 5 -8.31 17.08 16.74
CA ILE A 5 -7.61 16.80 15.48
C ILE A 5 -8.66 16.45 14.43
N GLY A 6 -8.54 17.00 13.23
CA GLY A 6 -9.43 16.68 12.11
C GLY A 6 -8.72 16.86 10.77
N THR A 7 -9.16 16.10 9.78
CA THR A 7 -8.72 16.20 8.38
C THR A 7 -9.86 16.76 7.54
N LYS A 8 -9.55 17.56 6.51
CA LYS A 8 -10.55 18.15 5.61
C LYS A 8 -9.96 18.49 4.25
N THR A 9 -10.79 18.35 3.22
CA THR A 9 -10.55 18.89 1.88
C THR A 9 -11.35 20.17 1.74
N VAL A 10 -10.76 21.18 1.11
CA VAL A 10 -11.40 22.50 0.89
C VAL A 10 -11.26 22.90 -0.57
N GLN A 11 -12.19 23.72 -1.06
CA GLN A 11 -11.99 24.46 -2.29
C GLN A 11 -11.37 25.81 -1.94
N ALA A 12 -10.41 26.27 -2.74
CA ALA A 12 -9.77 27.55 -2.50
C ALA A 12 -9.55 28.31 -3.80
N THR A 13 -9.70 29.62 -3.72
CA THR A 13 -9.39 30.55 -4.81
C THR A 13 -8.45 31.63 -4.28
N PRO A 14 -7.33 31.94 -4.97
CA PRO A 14 -6.48 33.06 -4.59
C PRO A 14 -7.30 34.34 -4.45
N ALA A 15 -7.10 35.09 -3.37
CA ALA A 15 -7.88 36.28 -3.05
C ALA A 15 -7.04 37.26 -2.22
N VAL A 16 -7.42 38.53 -2.22
CA VAL A 16 -6.79 39.53 -1.35
C VAL A 16 -7.78 40.04 -0.31
N ARG A 17 -7.30 40.31 0.90
CA ARG A 17 -8.08 40.98 1.95
C ARG A 17 -7.60 42.42 2.11
N LYS A 18 -8.55 43.37 2.08
CA LYS A 18 -8.30 44.80 2.28
C LYS A 18 -9.46 45.42 3.04
N GLY A 19 -9.17 46.13 4.13
CA GLY A 19 -10.22 46.75 4.96
C GLY A 19 -11.25 45.76 5.52
N GLY A 20 -10.84 44.51 5.78
CA GLY A 20 -11.72 43.43 6.25
C GLY A 20 -12.62 42.79 5.17
N LYS A 21 -12.55 43.25 3.91
CA LYS A 21 -13.26 42.65 2.78
C LYS A 21 -12.34 41.80 1.92
N VAL A 22 -12.88 40.71 1.38
CA VAL A 22 -12.18 39.78 0.48
C VAL A 22 -12.52 40.14 -0.97
N TYR A 23 -11.50 40.22 -1.81
CA TYR A 23 -11.60 40.51 -3.24
C TYR A 23 -11.01 39.35 -4.05
N LEU A 24 -11.74 38.90 -5.06
CA LEU A 24 -11.39 37.81 -5.95
C LEU A 24 -10.58 38.30 -7.17
N PRO A 25 -9.93 37.40 -7.92
CA PRO A 25 -9.22 37.78 -9.13
C PRO A 25 -10.18 38.43 -10.14
N GLY A 26 -9.89 39.69 -10.51
CA GLY A 26 -10.73 40.50 -11.41
C GLY A 26 -11.57 41.57 -10.73
N ASP A 27 -11.71 41.54 -9.39
CA ASP A 27 -12.43 42.57 -8.66
C ASP A 27 -11.66 43.90 -8.64
N GLU A 28 -12.39 45.03 -8.72
CA GLU A 28 -11.80 46.35 -8.52
C GLU A 28 -11.48 46.59 -7.04
N ILE A 29 -10.19 46.62 -6.71
CA ILE A 29 -9.73 46.89 -5.35
C ILE A 29 -9.66 48.42 -5.14
N PRO A 30 -10.37 48.98 -4.14
CA PRO A 30 -10.36 50.42 -3.88
C PRO A 30 -8.95 50.96 -3.63
N LYS A 31 -8.62 52.11 -4.25
CA LYS A 31 -7.37 52.83 -3.98
C LYS A 31 -7.47 53.53 -2.62
N SER A 32 -6.86 52.92 -1.61
CA SER A 32 -6.78 53.41 -0.23
C SER A 32 -5.44 53.00 0.40
N LEU A 33 -5.06 53.66 1.50
CA LEU A 33 -3.83 53.39 2.28
C LEU A 33 -3.90 52.11 3.12
N GLU A 34 -5.03 51.40 3.12
CA GLU A 34 -5.17 50.14 3.86
C GLU A 34 -4.24 49.07 3.27
N THR A 35 -3.69 48.23 4.14
CA THR A 35 -2.83 47.13 3.76
C THR A 35 -3.60 46.09 2.94
N VAL A 36 -2.97 45.58 1.89
CA VAL A 36 -3.46 44.44 1.10
C VAL A 36 -2.78 43.18 1.63
N GLU A 37 -3.58 42.21 2.03
CA GLU A 37 -3.11 40.92 2.53
C GLU A 37 -3.39 39.84 1.46
N GLU A 38 -2.36 39.13 1.01
CA GLU A 38 -2.52 37.98 0.12
C GLU A 38 -3.07 36.77 0.87
N GLY A 39 -3.97 36.02 0.23
CA GLY A 39 -4.50 34.80 0.81
C GLY A 39 -5.41 34.04 -0.13
N TYR A 40 -6.31 33.28 0.46
CA TYR A 40 -7.25 32.43 -0.24
C TYR A 40 -8.65 32.62 0.34
N LYS A 41 -9.64 32.72 -0.54
CA LYS A 41 -11.03 32.45 -0.19
C LYS A 41 -11.18 30.93 -0.13
N VAL A 42 -11.54 30.40 1.04
CA VAL A 42 -11.64 28.97 1.32
C VAL A 42 -13.10 28.60 1.54
N ILE A 43 -13.58 27.59 0.84
CA ILE A 43 -14.93 27.05 0.94
C ILE A 43 -14.84 25.62 1.49
N TYR A 44 -15.50 25.39 2.62
CA TYR A 44 -15.53 24.10 3.30
C TYR A 44 -16.66 23.20 2.76
N PRO A 45 -16.62 21.88 3.01
CA PRO A 45 -17.64 20.95 2.50
C PRO A 45 -19.09 21.27 2.90
N ASN A 46 -19.29 21.97 4.03
CA ASN A 46 -20.60 22.42 4.49
C ASN A 46 -21.03 23.77 3.87
N GLY A 47 -20.29 24.29 2.90
CA GLY A 47 -20.53 25.61 2.29
C GLY A 47 -20.09 26.80 3.14
N TYR A 48 -19.49 26.57 4.32
CA TYR A 48 -18.91 27.66 5.11
C TYR A 48 -17.76 28.30 4.32
N GLU A 49 -17.71 29.62 4.30
CA GLU A 49 -16.65 30.39 3.64
C GLU A 49 -15.76 31.07 4.69
N SER A 50 -14.46 31.06 4.45
CA SER A 50 -13.48 31.79 5.25
C SER A 50 -12.40 32.40 4.37
N TRP A 51 -11.64 33.34 4.90
CA TRP A 51 -10.40 33.80 4.29
C TRP A 51 -9.21 33.31 5.11
N CYS A 52 -8.18 32.82 4.43
CA CYS A 52 -6.94 32.33 5.04
C CYS A 52 -5.75 33.10 4.48
N PRO A 53 -4.81 33.62 5.32
CA PRO A 53 -3.56 34.19 4.85
C PRO A 53 -2.80 33.21 3.96
N LYS A 54 -2.09 33.71 2.96
CA LYS A 54 -1.37 32.89 1.97
C LYS A 54 -0.40 31.91 2.63
N GLU A 55 0.49 32.40 3.48
CA GLU A 55 1.49 31.57 4.16
C GLU A 55 0.85 30.48 5.03
N GLU A 56 -0.23 30.82 5.75
CA GLU A 56 -0.94 29.86 6.62
C GLU A 56 -1.70 28.81 5.78
N PHE A 57 -2.27 29.24 4.64
CA PHE A 57 -2.98 28.35 3.73
C PHE A 57 -2.03 27.35 3.09
N GLU A 58 -0.94 27.82 2.48
CA GLU A 58 0.02 26.97 1.74
C GLU A 58 0.81 26.05 2.66
N LYS A 59 0.95 26.40 3.94
CA LYS A 59 1.51 25.53 4.98
C LYS A 59 0.57 24.39 5.39
N THR A 60 -0.74 24.64 5.36
CA THR A 60 -1.75 23.70 5.89
C THR A 60 -2.41 22.86 4.81
N TYR A 61 -2.53 23.41 3.60
CA TYR A 61 -3.22 22.80 2.49
C TYR A 61 -2.28 22.65 1.30
N HIS A 62 -2.30 21.46 0.70
CA HIS A 62 -1.51 21.15 -0.48
C HIS A 62 -2.46 20.85 -1.65
N LEU A 63 -2.14 21.41 -2.81
CA LEU A 63 -2.92 21.19 -4.02
C LEU A 63 -2.78 19.72 -4.47
N ALA A 64 -3.91 19.08 -4.78
CA ALA A 64 -3.93 17.75 -5.37
C ALA A 64 -5.19 17.54 -6.22
N GLU A 65 -5.07 17.86 -7.49
CA GLU A 65 -6.12 17.74 -8.51
C GLU A 65 -6.18 16.29 -9.04
N THR A 66 -5.02 15.65 -9.19
CA THR A 66 -4.91 14.28 -9.73
C THR A 66 -4.80 13.22 -8.64
N ALA A 67 -5.09 11.97 -9.01
CA ALA A 67 -4.89 10.84 -8.10
C ALA A 67 -3.41 10.64 -7.74
N VAL A 68 -2.50 10.90 -8.68
CA VAL A 68 -1.05 10.81 -8.48
C VAL A 68 -0.56 11.86 -7.49
N GLU A 69 -1.02 13.11 -7.62
CA GLU A 69 -0.67 14.17 -6.66
C GLU A 69 -1.13 13.83 -5.24
N ARG A 70 -2.35 13.29 -5.08
CA ARG A 70 -2.83 12.83 -3.77
C ARG A 70 -1.94 11.73 -3.18
N MET A 71 -1.47 10.81 -4.02
CA MET A 71 -0.57 9.73 -3.58
C MET A 71 0.81 10.26 -3.18
N HIS A 72 1.35 11.26 -3.88
CA HIS A 72 2.59 11.93 -3.48
C HIS A 72 2.45 12.63 -2.12
N LEU A 73 1.36 13.36 -1.91
CA LEU A 73 1.09 13.99 -0.60
C LEU A 73 0.99 12.95 0.52
N GLU A 74 0.26 11.86 0.27
CA GLU A 74 0.14 10.76 1.23
C GLU A 74 1.50 10.12 1.53
N TYR A 75 2.32 9.90 0.50
CA TYR A 75 3.68 9.40 0.67
C TYR A 75 4.52 10.35 1.53
N THR A 76 4.50 11.65 1.25
CA THR A 76 5.26 12.65 2.01
C THR A 76 4.83 12.69 3.48
N GLU A 77 3.52 12.72 3.75
CA GLU A 77 3.00 12.71 5.12
C GLU A 77 3.40 11.41 5.86
N LEU A 78 3.29 10.27 5.18
CA LEU A 78 3.67 8.98 5.75
C LEU A 78 5.17 8.88 5.99
N ALA A 79 5.99 9.41 5.08
CA ALA A 79 7.45 9.45 5.19
C ALA A 79 7.91 10.28 6.40
N GLU A 80 7.29 11.43 6.64
CA GLU A 80 7.57 12.24 7.83
C GLU A 80 7.22 11.47 9.12
N LYS A 81 6.03 10.88 9.17
CA LYS A 81 5.59 10.08 10.33
C LYS A 81 6.49 8.87 10.56
N ASN A 82 6.84 8.14 9.50
CA ASN A 82 7.73 6.98 9.56
C ASN A 82 9.13 7.41 10.00
N GLY A 83 9.67 8.51 9.46
CA GLY A 83 10.97 9.04 9.85
C GLY A 83 11.04 9.44 11.33
N ASN A 84 9.99 10.08 11.84
CA ASN A 84 9.87 10.41 13.27
C ASN A 84 9.80 9.16 14.15
N LEU A 85 9.01 8.15 13.75
CA LEU A 85 8.93 6.87 14.43
C LEU A 85 10.28 6.14 14.43
N TYR A 86 10.92 6.07 13.27
CA TYR A 86 12.23 5.47 13.08
C TYR A 86 13.30 6.13 13.96
N ALA A 87 13.30 7.47 14.02
CA ALA A 87 14.16 8.23 14.91
C ALA A 87 13.90 7.90 16.39
N PHE A 88 12.64 7.78 16.79
CA PHE A 88 12.28 7.37 18.16
C PHE A 88 12.78 5.95 18.49
N ILE A 89 12.54 4.97 17.60
CA ILE A 89 12.98 3.57 17.77
C ILE A 89 14.50 3.47 17.96
N ARG A 90 15.27 4.36 17.33
CA ARG A 90 16.73 4.41 17.45
C ARG A 90 17.24 5.25 18.64
N SER A 91 16.36 5.91 19.37
CA SER A 91 16.73 6.71 20.54
C SER A 91 16.86 5.85 21.81
N GLU A 92 17.58 6.34 22.80
CA GLU A 92 17.69 5.66 24.10
C GLU A 92 16.32 5.49 24.79
N LYS A 93 15.39 6.42 24.56
CA LYS A 93 14.03 6.39 25.11
C LYS A 93 13.23 5.17 24.65
N PHE A 94 13.56 4.59 23.50
CA PHE A 94 12.95 3.34 23.07
C PHE A 94 13.22 2.21 24.08
N ASN A 95 14.40 2.19 24.71
CA ASN A 95 14.76 1.16 25.68
C ASN A 95 13.93 1.25 26.97
N GLU A 96 13.41 2.43 27.31
CA GLU A 96 12.52 2.66 28.45
C GLU A 96 11.11 2.09 28.23
N CYS A 97 10.72 1.80 26.98
CA CYS A 97 9.43 1.20 26.66
C CYS A 97 9.35 -0.26 27.13
N ASN A 98 8.15 -0.69 27.52
CA ASN A 98 7.87 -2.10 27.78
C ASN A 98 7.92 -2.94 26.48
N THR A 99 7.97 -4.26 26.62
CA THR A 99 8.11 -5.20 25.50
C THR A 99 7.00 -5.07 24.46
N ASP A 100 5.74 -4.92 24.89
CA ASP A 100 4.58 -4.85 23.99
C ASP A 100 4.64 -3.58 23.14
N THR A 101 4.92 -2.43 23.76
CA THR A 101 5.11 -1.16 23.06
C THR A 101 6.27 -1.24 22.07
N LYS A 102 7.40 -1.85 22.45
CA LYS A 102 8.53 -2.04 21.53
C LYS A 102 8.14 -2.86 20.31
N ALA A 103 7.46 -3.99 20.53
CA ALA A 103 7.01 -4.86 19.45
C ALA A 103 6.05 -4.15 18.49
N LEU A 104 5.09 -3.40 19.03
CA LEU A 104 4.11 -2.67 18.23
C LEU A 104 4.74 -1.52 17.43
N LEU A 105 5.69 -0.78 18.00
CA LEU A 105 6.39 0.30 17.29
C LEU A 105 7.27 -0.23 16.15
N LEU A 106 7.96 -1.36 16.37
CA LEU A 106 8.75 -2.01 15.32
C LEU A 106 7.86 -2.56 14.19
N ALA A 107 6.74 -3.19 14.52
CA ALA A 107 5.78 -3.65 13.53
C ALA A 107 5.17 -2.47 12.75
N GLN A 108 4.83 -1.38 13.44
CA GLN A 108 4.32 -0.16 12.83
C GLN A 108 5.33 0.42 11.83
N ASP A 109 6.61 0.53 12.19
CA ASP A 109 7.67 1.02 11.30
C ASP A 109 7.75 0.20 10.00
N VAL A 110 7.76 -1.13 10.13
CA VAL A 110 7.81 -2.04 8.97
C VAL A 110 6.56 -1.90 8.08
N VAL A 111 5.36 -1.87 8.65
CA VAL A 111 4.12 -1.75 7.87
C VAL A 111 4.02 -0.38 7.18
N MET A 112 4.49 0.69 7.83
CA MET A 112 4.57 2.01 7.21
C MET A 112 5.54 2.02 6.03
N ALA A 113 6.72 1.41 6.17
CA ALA A 113 7.69 1.29 5.09
C ALA A 113 7.16 0.46 3.90
N ASP A 114 6.47 -0.65 4.18
CA ASP A 114 5.81 -1.46 3.15
C ASP A 114 4.73 -0.64 2.41
N TYR A 115 3.94 0.15 3.15
CA TYR A 115 2.93 1.01 2.53
C TYR A 115 3.56 2.12 1.67
N MET A 116 4.64 2.74 2.15
CA MET A 116 5.42 3.71 1.37
C MET A 116 5.93 3.10 0.07
N ASN A 117 6.45 1.87 0.10
CA ASN A 117 6.93 1.18 -1.10
C ASN A 117 5.81 0.94 -2.12
N LEU A 118 4.61 0.55 -1.64
CA LEU A 118 3.42 0.39 -2.50
C LEU A 118 2.98 1.72 -3.12
N LEU A 119 3.00 2.82 -2.37
CA LEU A 119 2.69 4.16 -2.89
C LEU A 119 3.69 4.56 -3.98
N ALA A 120 4.99 4.47 -3.69
CA ALA A 120 6.05 4.81 -4.64
C ALA A 120 5.97 3.99 -5.95
N THR A 121 5.74 2.68 -5.82
CA THR A 121 5.58 1.77 -6.96
C THR A 121 4.38 2.17 -7.82
N ARG A 122 3.22 2.37 -7.20
CA ARG A 122 1.98 2.74 -7.89
C ARG A 122 2.10 4.12 -8.55
N THR A 123 2.69 5.10 -7.87
CA THR A 123 2.89 6.44 -8.43
C THR A 123 3.80 6.40 -9.66
N THR A 124 4.95 5.72 -9.56
CA THR A 124 5.87 5.57 -10.70
C THR A 124 5.19 4.92 -11.91
N LEU A 125 4.38 3.87 -11.66
CA LEU A 125 3.60 3.20 -12.70
C LEU A 125 2.58 4.15 -13.36
N MET A 126 1.88 4.96 -12.57
CA MET A 126 0.89 5.91 -13.09
C MET A 126 1.53 7.05 -13.89
N GLU A 127 2.72 7.50 -13.51
CA GLU A 127 3.41 8.62 -14.17
C GLU A 127 4.13 8.20 -15.45
N THR A 128 4.76 7.03 -15.44
CA THR A 128 5.69 6.63 -16.50
C THR A 128 5.17 5.47 -17.35
N GLY A 129 4.11 4.78 -16.89
CA GLY A 129 3.70 3.50 -17.45
C GLY A 129 4.69 2.36 -17.19
N GLN A 130 5.78 2.63 -16.49
CA GLN A 130 6.83 1.70 -16.10
C GLN A 130 6.93 1.65 -14.58
N GLY A 131 7.30 0.51 -14.01
CA GLY A 131 7.44 0.39 -12.57
C GLY A 131 8.01 -0.96 -12.19
N SER A 132 8.96 -0.96 -11.26
CA SER A 132 9.43 -2.20 -10.64
C SER A 132 8.30 -2.75 -9.78
N MET A 133 7.70 -3.88 -10.16
CA MET A 133 6.69 -4.56 -9.35
C MET A 133 7.38 -5.47 -8.32
N GLY A 134 8.31 -4.92 -7.55
CA GLY A 134 9.25 -5.69 -6.73
C GLY A 134 9.58 -5.06 -5.38
N THR A 135 10.63 -5.61 -4.74
CA THR A 135 11.11 -5.25 -3.39
C THR A 135 10.07 -5.40 -2.27
N PHE A 136 9.13 -6.32 -2.45
CA PHE A 136 8.09 -6.58 -1.47
C PHE A 136 8.60 -7.41 -0.30
N SER A 137 8.08 -7.11 0.89
CA SER A 137 8.19 -8.00 2.04
C SER A 137 7.40 -9.29 1.79
N PHE A 138 7.70 -10.33 2.56
CA PHE A 138 6.89 -11.55 2.51
C PHE A 138 5.42 -11.31 2.92
N GLY A 139 5.11 -10.32 3.76
CA GLY A 139 3.74 -9.97 4.13
C GLY A 139 2.92 -9.46 2.93
N VAL A 140 3.52 -8.58 2.13
CA VAL A 140 2.93 -8.15 0.86
C VAL A 140 2.85 -9.32 -0.13
N ALA A 141 3.87 -10.17 -0.18
CA ALA A 141 3.88 -11.37 -1.04
C ALA A 141 2.72 -12.33 -0.71
N ILE A 142 2.48 -12.65 0.57
CA ILE A 142 1.35 -13.48 1.00
C ILE A 142 0.03 -12.86 0.52
N THR A 143 -0.14 -11.56 0.73
CA THR A 143 -1.35 -10.84 0.30
C THR A 143 -1.59 -11.02 -1.20
N LEU A 144 -0.54 -10.88 -2.02
CA LEU A 144 -0.63 -11.04 -3.47
C LEU A 144 -0.91 -12.50 -3.87
N LEU A 145 -0.27 -13.49 -3.23
CA LEU A 145 -0.52 -14.91 -3.45
C LEU A 145 -1.97 -15.29 -3.13
N GLU A 146 -2.51 -14.77 -2.02
CA GLU A 146 -3.92 -14.98 -1.64
C GLU A 146 -4.90 -14.42 -2.67
N LYS A 147 -4.51 -13.35 -3.38
CA LYS A 147 -5.28 -12.76 -4.48
C LYS A 147 -4.99 -13.40 -5.84
N GLY A 148 -4.25 -14.51 -5.87
CA GLY A 148 -4.00 -15.30 -7.08
C GLY A 148 -2.90 -14.72 -7.99
N PHE A 149 -2.13 -13.75 -7.51
CA PHE A 149 -0.97 -13.26 -8.25
C PHE A 149 0.19 -14.26 -8.18
N VAL A 150 1.04 -14.21 -9.21
CA VAL A 150 2.24 -15.03 -9.35
C VAL A 150 3.45 -14.21 -8.94
N LEU A 151 4.26 -14.75 -8.03
CA LEU A 151 5.43 -14.07 -7.49
C LEU A 151 6.72 -14.85 -7.73
N ARG A 152 7.85 -14.17 -7.56
CA ARG A 152 9.16 -14.79 -7.42
C ARG A 152 10.04 -13.95 -6.50
N ARG A 153 11.16 -14.53 -6.08
CA ARG A 153 12.27 -13.80 -5.46
C ARG A 153 13.22 -13.28 -6.52
N GLU A 154 13.71 -12.06 -6.36
CA GLU A 154 14.75 -11.49 -7.21
C GLU A 154 16.02 -12.38 -7.20
N GLY A 155 16.41 -12.87 -6.02
CA GLY A 155 17.62 -13.67 -5.83
C GLY A 155 17.53 -15.13 -6.27
N TRP A 156 16.39 -15.61 -6.78
CA TRP A 156 16.29 -17.00 -7.24
C TRP A 156 17.11 -17.23 -8.51
N ASN A 157 18.11 -18.12 -8.40
CA ASN A 157 18.95 -18.58 -9.50
C ASN A 157 18.11 -19.37 -10.53
N GLY A 158 17.57 -18.67 -11.51
CA GLY A 158 16.84 -19.24 -12.63
C GLY A 158 15.60 -18.42 -12.95
N LYS A 159 15.67 -17.65 -14.04
CA LYS A 159 14.61 -16.73 -14.54
C LYS A 159 13.24 -17.39 -14.80
N GLY A 160 13.11 -18.70 -14.57
CA GLY A 160 11.89 -19.47 -14.76
C GLY A 160 11.16 -19.85 -13.48
N LEU A 161 11.73 -19.65 -12.28
CA LEU A 161 11.06 -20.01 -11.04
C LEU A 161 10.01 -18.98 -10.64
N MET A 162 8.81 -19.47 -10.31
CA MET A 162 7.70 -18.68 -9.83
C MET A 162 6.87 -19.47 -8.83
N VAL A 163 6.16 -18.76 -7.94
CA VAL A 163 5.23 -19.34 -6.99
C VAL A 163 3.84 -18.75 -7.12
N PHE A 164 2.84 -19.57 -6.88
CA PHE A 164 1.44 -19.17 -6.87
C PHE A 164 0.63 -20.07 -5.93
N LYS A 165 -0.43 -19.50 -5.37
CA LYS A 165 -1.42 -20.25 -4.58
C LYS A 165 -2.37 -20.95 -5.55
N GLN A 166 -2.62 -22.24 -5.33
CA GLN A 166 -3.66 -22.95 -6.05
C GLN A 166 -5.05 -22.48 -5.60
N VAL A 167 -5.97 -22.43 -6.55
CA VAL A 167 -7.38 -22.18 -6.27
C VAL A 167 -7.91 -23.37 -5.45
N PRO A 168 -8.50 -23.13 -4.26
CA PRO A 168 -9.13 -24.19 -3.51
C PRO A 168 -10.17 -24.93 -4.34
N THR A 169 -10.13 -26.26 -4.33
CA THR A 169 -10.95 -27.06 -5.25
C THR A 169 -11.45 -28.33 -4.57
N ASP A 170 -12.76 -28.54 -4.66
CA ASP A 170 -13.45 -29.79 -4.32
C ASP A 170 -13.49 -30.72 -5.55
N ILE A 171 -12.64 -31.74 -5.53
CA ILE A 171 -12.61 -32.77 -6.58
C ILE A 171 -13.55 -33.90 -6.20
N ARG A 172 -14.67 -33.98 -6.90
CA ARG A 172 -15.73 -34.96 -6.64
C ARG A 172 -15.43 -36.35 -7.20
N ALA A 173 -16.16 -37.36 -6.69
CA ALA A 173 -15.99 -38.77 -7.02
C ALA A 173 -15.93 -39.09 -8.52
N GLU A 174 -16.69 -38.36 -9.34
CA GLU A 174 -16.73 -38.54 -10.79
C GLU A 174 -15.42 -38.15 -11.49
N ILE A 175 -14.61 -37.28 -10.88
CA ILE A 175 -13.33 -36.80 -11.44
C ILE A 175 -12.17 -37.71 -11.00
N ILE A 176 -12.21 -38.23 -9.76
CA ILE A 176 -11.10 -38.96 -9.11
C ILE A 176 -10.53 -40.10 -9.96
N PRO A 177 -11.34 -40.98 -10.61
CA PRO A 177 -10.81 -42.05 -11.45
C PRO A 177 -9.87 -41.57 -12.56
N GLY A 178 -10.14 -40.40 -13.13
CA GLY A 178 -9.36 -39.79 -14.21
C GLY A 178 -8.09 -39.05 -13.76
N MET A 179 -7.87 -38.89 -12.45
CA MET A 179 -6.68 -38.18 -11.96
C MET A 179 -5.41 -39.00 -12.16
N GLN A 180 -4.52 -38.52 -13.02
CA GLN A 180 -3.21 -39.13 -13.26
C GLN A 180 -2.23 -38.90 -12.09
N SER A 181 -2.47 -37.89 -11.26
CA SER A 181 -1.62 -37.53 -10.11
C SER A 181 -1.89 -38.37 -8.85
N VAL A 182 -2.92 -39.23 -8.85
CA VAL A 182 -3.32 -40.02 -7.69
C VAL A 182 -3.11 -41.51 -7.98
N PRO A 183 -2.36 -42.26 -7.16
CA PRO A 183 -2.21 -43.71 -7.31
C PRO A 183 -3.53 -44.47 -7.15
N ASP A 184 -3.69 -45.60 -7.84
CA ASP A 184 -4.97 -46.32 -7.88
C ASP A 184 -5.46 -46.81 -6.51
N GLU A 185 -4.54 -47.25 -5.64
CA GLU A 185 -4.92 -47.66 -4.28
C GLU A 185 -5.42 -46.47 -3.44
N ALA A 186 -4.84 -45.28 -3.62
CA ALA A 186 -5.34 -44.08 -2.97
C ALA A 186 -6.73 -43.70 -3.49
N LYS A 187 -6.98 -43.80 -4.82
CA LYS A 187 -8.32 -43.59 -5.39
C LYS A 187 -9.35 -44.54 -4.78
N ARG A 188 -9.02 -45.84 -4.64
CA ARG A 188 -9.89 -46.84 -4.02
C ARG A 188 -10.28 -46.44 -2.60
N LEU A 189 -9.29 -46.13 -1.76
CA LEU A 189 -9.52 -45.72 -0.36
C LEU A 189 -10.34 -44.42 -0.24
N ILE A 190 -10.15 -43.45 -1.12
CA ILE A 190 -10.91 -42.19 -1.13
C ILE A 190 -12.37 -42.43 -1.55
N LEU A 191 -12.60 -43.23 -2.61
CA LEU A 191 -13.94 -43.55 -3.12
C LEU A 191 -14.75 -44.46 -2.18
N GLU A 192 -14.07 -45.29 -1.37
CA GLU A 192 -14.73 -46.07 -0.31
C GLU A 192 -15.08 -45.22 0.92
N SER A 193 -14.45 -44.05 1.08
CA SER A 193 -14.62 -43.18 2.24
C SER A 193 -15.37 -41.89 1.89
N ALA A 194 -14.67 -40.76 1.89
CA ALA A 194 -15.26 -39.43 1.77
C ALA A 194 -15.70 -39.07 0.34
N LYS A 195 -15.23 -39.81 -0.68
CA LYS A 195 -15.63 -39.64 -2.09
C LYS A 195 -15.34 -38.26 -2.69
N HIS A 196 -14.41 -37.53 -2.11
CA HIS A 196 -13.93 -36.25 -2.63
C HIS A 196 -12.50 -35.98 -2.15
N ILE A 197 -11.81 -35.05 -2.81
CA ILE A 197 -10.53 -34.48 -2.37
C ILE A 197 -10.70 -32.98 -2.29
N ASP A 198 -10.47 -32.41 -1.11
CA ASP A 198 -10.54 -30.96 -0.88
C ASP A 198 -9.13 -30.37 -0.77
N TYR A 199 -8.76 -29.53 -1.73
CA TYR A 199 -7.51 -28.77 -1.69
C TYR A 199 -7.81 -27.36 -1.17
N THR A 200 -7.24 -26.97 -0.02
CA THR A 200 -7.63 -25.69 0.65
C THR A 200 -6.49 -24.71 0.88
N SER A 201 -5.23 -25.13 0.80
CA SER A 201 -4.06 -24.27 1.12
C SER A 201 -2.76 -24.78 0.49
N GLN A 202 -2.78 -24.96 -0.84
CA GLN A 202 -1.60 -25.42 -1.58
C GLN A 202 -0.96 -24.27 -2.35
N CYS A 203 0.38 -24.20 -2.30
CA CYS A 203 1.17 -23.36 -3.17
C CYS A 203 2.15 -24.22 -3.96
N LEU A 204 2.41 -23.84 -5.21
CA LEU A 204 3.41 -24.50 -6.04
C LEU A 204 4.57 -23.57 -6.32
N ILE A 205 5.74 -24.18 -6.48
CA ILE A 205 6.85 -23.58 -7.20
C ILE A 205 6.91 -24.23 -8.57
N TYR A 206 6.91 -23.40 -9.60
CA TYR A 206 6.88 -23.84 -10.98
C TYR A 206 8.10 -23.30 -11.71
N ASN A 207 8.75 -24.17 -12.47
CA ASN A 207 9.84 -23.80 -13.36
C ASN A 207 9.33 -23.69 -14.80
N ARG A 208 9.20 -22.47 -15.29
CA ARG A 208 8.75 -22.15 -16.65
C ARG A 208 9.61 -22.73 -17.76
N GLN A 209 10.87 -23.06 -17.48
CA GLN A 209 11.79 -23.60 -18.48
C GLN A 209 11.66 -25.11 -18.63
N THR A 210 11.29 -25.82 -17.56
CA THR A 210 11.23 -27.29 -17.55
C THR A 210 9.80 -27.84 -17.47
N GLY A 211 8.82 -27.01 -17.13
CA GLY A 211 7.45 -27.45 -16.84
C GLY A 211 7.31 -28.16 -15.49
N ARG A 212 8.38 -28.23 -14.70
CA ARG A 212 8.36 -28.89 -13.39
C ARG A 212 7.55 -28.06 -12.40
N ALA A 213 6.60 -28.71 -11.74
CA ALA A 213 5.77 -28.13 -10.70
C ALA A 213 5.95 -28.95 -9.43
N ASP A 214 6.49 -28.33 -8.38
CA ASP A 214 6.67 -28.97 -7.07
C ASP A 214 5.83 -28.23 -6.01
N SER A 215 5.55 -28.91 -4.90
CA SER A 215 4.99 -28.26 -3.72
C SER A 215 5.97 -27.20 -3.21
N TRP A 216 5.46 -25.99 -2.94
CA TRP A 216 6.26 -24.94 -2.32
C TRP A 216 5.86 -24.73 -0.88
N VAL A 217 6.88 -24.84 -0.01
CA VAL A 217 6.82 -24.45 1.39
C VAL A 217 7.82 -23.34 1.57
N ALA A 218 7.35 -22.16 1.98
CA ALA A 218 8.22 -21.02 2.22
C ALA A 218 9.25 -21.37 3.30
N SER A 219 10.53 -21.24 2.96
CA SER A 219 11.62 -21.38 3.93
C SER A 219 11.68 -20.16 4.86
N ILE A 220 12.41 -20.26 5.98
CA ILE A 220 12.67 -19.07 6.82
C ILE A 220 13.39 -17.97 6.03
N SER A 221 14.24 -18.34 5.06
CA SER A 221 14.88 -17.41 4.14
C SER A 221 13.90 -16.72 3.17
N ASP A 222 12.76 -17.37 2.87
CA ASP A 222 11.66 -16.79 2.10
C ASP A 222 10.83 -15.82 2.91
N ILE A 223 10.59 -16.16 4.18
CA ILE A 223 9.81 -15.34 5.10
C ILE A 223 10.53 -14.03 5.44
N PHE A 224 11.85 -14.06 5.63
CA PHE A 224 12.64 -12.86 5.96
C PHE A 224 13.14 -12.06 4.75
N ALA A 225 12.72 -12.46 3.56
CA ALA A 225 13.01 -11.78 2.32
C ALA A 225 12.31 -10.43 2.18
N LYS A 226 12.94 -9.54 1.40
CA LYS A 226 12.36 -8.24 1.00
C LYS A 226 12.52 -7.97 -0.50
N ASP A 227 12.81 -9.01 -1.26
CA ASP A 227 13.06 -9.00 -2.70
C ASP A 227 11.99 -9.80 -3.46
N TRP A 228 10.76 -9.86 -2.91
CA TRP A 228 9.64 -10.45 -3.63
C TRP A 228 9.16 -9.52 -4.73
N GLU A 229 8.84 -10.10 -5.88
CA GLU A 229 8.35 -9.37 -7.05
C GLU A 229 7.26 -10.13 -7.79
N LEU A 230 6.38 -9.38 -8.45
CA LEU A 230 5.37 -9.92 -9.37
C LEU A 230 6.04 -10.41 -10.65
N VAL A 231 5.60 -11.57 -11.11
CA VAL A 231 5.92 -12.03 -12.45
C VAL A 231 5.04 -11.28 -13.44
N THR A 232 5.64 -10.30 -14.12
CA THR A 232 5.05 -9.54 -15.22
C THR A 232 5.63 -10.03 -16.56
N GLU A 233 4.86 -9.95 -17.65
CA GLU A 233 5.26 -10.38 -19.00
C GLU A 233 6.02 -9.29 -19.75
#